data_AF-A0A934E9E5-F1
#
_entry.id   AF-A0A934E9E5-F1
#
_cell.length_a   1.000
_cell.length_b   1.000
_cell.length_c   1.000
_cell.angle_alpha   90.00
_cell.angle_beta   90.00
_cell.angle_gamma   90.00
#
_symmetry.space_group_name_H-M   'P 1'
#
loop_
_entity.id
_entity.type
_entity.pdbx_description
1 polymer ?
#
loop_
_entity_poly.entity_id
_entity_poly.type
_entity_poly.pdbx_seq_one_letter_code
_entity_poly.pdbx_strand_id
1 'polypeptide(L)'
;MRFQKLILFDIDGTLIYHVGAGPVGLQRFAFAMQRVYGLPNDFDPSEYNGTIDRQMAWDIVSAHGVSRKKFLEKFPTYIAGMLEYLKEGAKKEKLYEP
;
A
#
# COMPACT_ATOMS: atom_id res chain seq x y z
N MET A 1 36.13 -4.84 25.10
CA MET A 1 35.01 -3.94 24.72
C MET A 1 33.88 -4.77 24.15
N ARG A 2 32.64 -4.53 24.56
CA ARG A 2 31.47 -5.24 24.03
C ARG A 2 30.90 -4.39 22.89
N PHE A 3 30.99 -4.87 21.66
CA PHE A 3 30.43 -4.16 20.50
C PHE A 3 28.91 -4.28 20.51
N GLN A 4 28.21 -3.16 20.63
CA GLN A 4 26.78 -3.10 20.38
C GLN A 4 26.55 -3.14 18.87
N LYS A 5 25.65 -4.01 18.41
CA LYS A 5 25.25 -4.13 17.01
C LYS A 5 23.85 -3.57 16.84
N LEU A 6 23.66 -2.73 15.83
CA LEU A 6 22.34 -2.33 15.34
C LEU A 6 21.93 -3.30 14.24
N ILE A 7 20.76 -3.91 14.38
CA ILE A 7 20.16 -4.79 13.38
C ILE A 7 18.76 -4.24 13.09
N LEU A 8 18.47 -4.02 11.80
CA LEU A 8 17.18 -3.55 11.32
C LEU A 8 16.55 -4.67 10.49
N PHE A 9 15.27 -4.94 10.72
CA PHE A 9 14.49 -5.92 9.98
C PHE A 9 13.39 -5.22 9.19
N ASP A 10 13.21 -5.66 7.95
CA ASP A 10 12.02 -5.36 7.17
C ASP A 10 10.82 -6.18 7.69
N ILE A 11 9.60 -5.84 7.30
CA ILE A 11 8.38 -6.51 7.77
C ILE A 11 7.94 -7.59 6.78
N ASP A 12 7.55 -7.19 5.57
CA ASP A 12 6.86 -8.03 4.61
C ASP A 12 7.82 -9.06 3.98
N GLY A 13 7.49 -10.35 4.11
CA GLY A 13 8.36 -11.42 3.62
C GLY A 13 9.65 -11.64 4.42
N THR A 14 9.90 -10.80 5.44
CA THR A 14 11.03 -10.90 6.37
C THR A 14 10.59 -11.37 7.76
N LEU A 15 9.67 -10.66 8.41
CA LEU A 15 9.16 -10.99 9.75
C LEU A 15 7.83 -11.74 9.68
N ILE A 16 6.96 -11.36 8.75
CA ILE A 16 5.64 -11.95 8.54
C ILE A 16 5.34 -12.08 7.06
N TYR A 17 4.46 -13.03 6.73
CA TYR A 17 3.83 -13.13 5.42
C TYR A 17 2.38 -12.67 5.55
N HIS A 18 1.83 -12.09 4.48
CA HIS A 18 0.41 -11.80 4.43
C HIS A 18 -0.41 -13.08 4.60
N VAL A 19 -1.36 -13.07 5.55
CA VAL A 19 -2.33 -14.15 5.77
C VAL A 19 -3.67 -13.77 5.14
N GLY A 20 -4.29 -14.72 4.43
CA GLY A 20 -5.54 -14.52 3.67
C GLY A 20 -5.37 -14.85 2.18
N ALA A 21 -6.32 -15.59 1.62
CA ALA A 21 -6.27 -16.05 0.23
C ALA A 21 -6.71 -14.93 -0.73
N GLY A 22 -5.75 -14.21 -1.30
CA GLY A 22 -5.96 -13.47 -2.55
C GLY A 22 -5.47 -12.01 -2.55
N PRO A 23 -5.62 -11.33 -3.70
CA PRO A 23 -5.12 -9.97 -3.95
C PRO A 23 -5.79 -8.87 -3.09
N VAL A 24 -6.46 -9.19 -1.98
CA VAL A 24 -7.19 -8.26 -1.11
C VAL A 24 -6.26 -7.13 -0.62
N GLY A 25 -5.02 -7.46 -0.27
CA GLY A 25 -4.00 -6.46 0.05
C GLY A 25 -3.77 -5.50 -1.12
N LEU A 26 -3.68 -6.01 -2.35
CA LEU A 26 -3.42 -5.20 -3.55
C LEU A 26 -4.65 -4.41 -4.00
N GLN A 27 -5.85 -4.94 -3.75
CA GLN A 27 -7.12 -4.28 -4.09
C GLN A 27 -7.34 -2.98 -3.33
N ARG A 28 -6.74 -2.79 -2.15
CA ARG A 28 -6.81 -1.50 -1.42
C ARG A 28 -6.22 -0.36 -2.25
N PHE A 29 -5.11 -0.63 -2.94
CA PHE A 29 -4.43 0.35 -3.79
C PHE A 29 -5.29 0.66 -5.00
N ALA A 30 -5.77 -0.37 -5.70
CA ALA A 30 -6.68 -0.26 -6.84
C ALA A 30 -7.93 0.56 -6.50
N PHE A 31 -8.59 0.21 -5.37
CA PHE A 31 -9.78 0.88 -4.87
C PHE A 31 -9.53 2.37 -4.62
N ALA A 32 -8.47 2.71 -3.90
CA ALA A 32 -8.13 4.09 -3.60
C ALA A 32 -7.71 4.87 -4.85
N MET A 33 -7.00 4.23 -5.79
CA MET A 33 -6.55 4.85 -7.04
C MET A 33 -7.73 5.23 -7.92
N GLN A 34 -8.65 4.27 -8.14
CA GLN A 34 -9.88 4.50 -8.88
C GLN A 34 -10.73 5.59 -8.21
N ARG A 35 -10.88 5.55 -6.88
CA ARG A 35 -11.72 6.50 -6.14
C ARG A 35 -11.18 7.93 -6.16
N VAL A 36 -9.87 8.11 -6.00
CA VAL A 36 -9.26 9.44 -5.76
C VAL A 36 -8.73 10.07 -7.05
N TYR A 37 -8.16 9.25 -7.93
CA TYR A 37 -7.53 9.70 -9.17
C TYR A 37 -8.32 9.30 -10.43
N GLY A 38 -9.27 8.37 -10.32
CA GLY A 38 -10.05 7.88 -11.47
C GLY A 38 -9.23 7.01 -12.42
N LEU A 39 -8.13 6.43 -11.93
CA LEU A 39 -7.20 5.65 -12.74
C LEU A 39 -7.49 4.15 -12.62
N PRO A 40 -7.33 3.39 -13.72
CA PRO A 40 -7.48 1.94 -13.72
C PRO A 40 -6.38 1.26 -12.89
N ASN A 41 -6.59 -0.02 -12.59
CA ASN A 41 -5.59 -0.87 -11.94
C ASN A 41 -4.79 -1.65 -12.98
N ASP A 42 -3.94 -0.95 -13.72
CA ASP A 42 -3.14 -1.47 -14.83
C ASP A 42 -1.66 -1.65 -14.49
N PHE A 43 -1.32 -1.67 -13.20
CA PHE A 43 0.04 -1.87 -12.72
C PHE A 43 0.21 -3.23 -12.05
N ASP A 44 1.43 -3.78 -12.11
CA ASP A 44 1.84 -4.95 -11.34
C ASP A 44 2.45 -4.49 -10.01
N PRO A 45 1.81 -4.76 -8.85
CA PRO A 45 2.33 -4.33 -7.56
C PRO A 45 3.67 -4.97 -7.18
N SER A 46 4.04 -6.10 -7.78
CA SER A 46 5.32 -6.77 -7.51
C SER A 46 6.52 -5.96 -7.99
N GLU A 47 6.33 -5.06 -8.97
CA GLU A 47 7.35 -4.11 -9.43
C GLU A 47 7.76 -3.09 -8.36
N TYR A 48 6.94 -2.95 -7.31
CA TYR A 48 7.11 -1.96 -6.25
C TYR A 48 7.53 -2.56 -4.90
N ASN A 49 7.93 -3.84 -4.89
CA ASN A 49 8.43 -4.50 -3.68
C ASN A 49 9.65 -3.76 -3.10
N GLY A 50 9.64 -3.53 -1.78
CA GLY A 50 10.69 -2.77 -1.09
C GLY A 50 10.61 -1.25 -1.26
N THR A 51 9.60 -0.74 -1.97
CA THR A 51 9.31 0.70 -2.03
C THR A 51 8.28 1.12 -0.99
N ILE A 52 8.09 2.43 -0.81
CA ILE A 52 7.06 2.97 0.07
C ILE A 52 5.78 3.26 -0.72
N ASP A 53 4.61 3.10 -0.09
CA ASP A 53 3.29 3.36 -0.70
C ASP A 53 3.21 4.71 -1.44
N ARG A 54 3.84 5.75 -0.88
CA ARG A 54 3.87 7.09 -1.49
C ARG A 54 4.64 7.13 -2.81
N GLN A 55 5.73 6.38 -2.90
CA GLN A 55 6.56 6.31 -4.08
C GLN A 55 5.82 5.56 -5.18
N MET A 56 5.30 4.37 -4.88
CA MET A 56 4.45 3.60 -5.79
C MET A 56 3.27 4.44 -6.31
N ALA A 57 2.52 5.08 -5.41
CA ALA A 57 1.38 5.91 -5.81
C ALA A 57 1.80 7.08 -6.70
N TRP A 58 2.97 7.69 -6.47
CA TRP A 58 3.48 8.75 -7.33
C TRP A 58 3.83 8.24 -8.72
N ASP A 59 4.55 7.13 -8.81
CA ASP A 59 5.01 6.58 -10.08
C ASP A 59 3.81 6.23 -10.98
N ILE A 60 2.78 5.59 -10.40
CA ILE A 60 1.54 5.25 -11.13
C ILE A 60 0.79 6.51 -11.60
N VAL A 61 0.52 7.48 -10.72
CA VAL A 61 -0.28 8.65 -11.11
C VAL A 61 0.46 9.58 -12.06
N SER A 62 1.78 9.66 -11.95
CA SER A 62 2.61 10.52 -12.81
C SER A 62 2.69 9.98 -14.23
N ALA A 63 2.74 8.65 -14.41
CA ALA A 63 2.62 8.00 -15.72
C ALA A 63 1.28 8.34 -16.42
N HIS A 64 0.24 8.63 -15.63
CA HIS A 64 -1.08 9.05 -16.10
C HIS A 64 -1.26 10.58 -16.19
N GLY A 65 -0.17 11.35 -16.11
CA GLY A 65 -0.19 12.80 -16.28
C GLY A 65 -0.71 13.59 -15.07
N VAL A 66 -0.85 12.98 -13.89
CA VAL A 66 -1.21 13.71 -12.67
C VAL A 66 -0.01 14.55 -12.22
N SER A 67 -0.22 15.86 -12.08
CA SER A 67 0.82 16.76 -11.60
C SER A 67 1.21 16.47 -10.15
N ARG A 68 2.48 16.75 -9.81
CA ARG A 68 2.99 16.57 -8.44
C ARG A 68 2.17 17.33 -7.41
N LYS A 69 1.72 18.54 -7.74
CA LYS A 69 0.85 19.36 -6.87
C LYS A 69 -0.46 18.64 -6.57
N LYS A 70 -1.18 18.19 -7.60
CA LYS A 70 -2.46 17.48 -7.47
C LYS A 70 -2.30 16.15 -6.71
N PHE A 71 -1.20 15.45 -6.94
CA PHE A 71 -0.85 14.25 -6.16
C PHE A 71 -0.70 14.57 -4.68
N LEU A 72 0.12 15.55 -4.32
CA LEU A 72 0.38 15.90 -2.91
C LEU A 72 -0.89 16.36 -2.18
N GLU A 73 -1.76 17.12 -2.87
CA GLU A 73 -3.06 17.55 -2.34
C GLU A 73 -4.01 16.37 -2.07
N LYS A 74 -4.03 15.37 -2.96
CA LYS A 74 -4.95 14.22 -2.88
C LYS A 74 -4.40 13.02 -2.11
N PHE A 75 -3.09 12.96 -1.87
CA PHE A 75 -2.43 11.82 -1.24
C PHE A 75 -3.01 11.47 0.14
N PRO A 76 -3.34 12.42 1.04
CA PRO A 76 -4.01 12.09 2.31
C PRO A 76 -5.34 11.36 2.11
N THR A 77 -6.16 11.78 1.13
CA THR A 77 -7.44 11.13 0.80
C THR A 77 -7.23 9.73 0.20
N TYR A 78 -6.16 9.55 -0.58
CA TYR A 78 -5.76 8.24 -1.10
C TYR A 78 -5.43 7.26 0.04
N ILE A 79 -4.60 7.66 1.01
CA ILE A 79 -4.32 6.85 2.20
C ILE A 79 -5.60 6.52 2.99
N ALA A 80 -6.47 7.52 3.18
CA ALA A 80 -7.74 7.31 3.89
C ALA A 80 -8.63 6.28 3.19
N GLY A 81 -8.68 6.28 1.85
CA GLY A 81 -9.41 5.30 1.06
C GLY A 81 -8.86 3.87 1.22
N MET A 82 -7.54 3.71 1.29
CA MET A 82 -6.92 2.40 1.56
C MET A 82 -7.27 1.90 2.97
N LEU A 83 -7.22 2.79 3.96
CA LEU A 83 -7.57 2.46 5.35
C LEU A 83 -9.05 2.04 5.47
N GLU A 84 -9.95 2.73 4.78
CA GLU A 84 -11.37 2.37 4.74
C GLU A 84 -11.56 0.96 4.17
N TYR A 85 -10.93 0.65 3.04
CA TYR A 85 -10.98 -0.68 2.44
C TYR A 85 -10.50 -1.77 3.42
N LEU A 86 -9.35 -1.55 4.07
CA LEU A 86 -8.78 -2.49 5.04
C LEU A 86 -9.68 -2.68 6.27
N LYS A 87 -10.28 -1.60 6.79
CA LYS A 87 -11.22 -1.66 7.93
C LYS A 87 -12.47 -2.47 7.58
N GLU A 88 -13.01 -2.31 6.38
CA GLU A 88 -14.16 -3.12 5.95
C GLU A 88 -13.77 -4.58 5.73
N GLY A 89 -12.57 -4.86 5.21
CA GLY A 89 -12.03 -6.22 5.11
C GLY A 89 -11.87 -6.90 6.47
N ALA A 90 -11.31 -6.19 7.45
CA ALA A 90 -11.08 -6.69 8.81
C ALA A 90 -12.37 -7.01 9.60
N LYS A 91 -13.54 -6.53 9.16
CA LYS A 91 -14.83 -6.93 9.74
C LYS A 91 -15.32 -8.29 9.23
N LYS A 92 -14.88 -8.69 8.04
CA LYS A 92 -15.37 -9.89 7.33
C LYS A 92 -14.60 -11.14 7.72
N GLU A 93 -13.31 -11.00 8.02
CA GLU A 93 -12.46 -12.06 8.50
C GLU A 93 -11.91 -11.68 9.87
N LYS A 94 -11.92 -12.60 10.84
CA LYS A 94 -11.25 -12.35 12.12
C LYS A 94 -9.78 -12.05 11.83
N LEU A 95 -9.34 -10.84 12.17
CA LEU A 95 -7.92 -10.56 12.32
C LEU A 95 -7.39 -11.58 13.33
N TYR A 96 -6.42 -12.38 12.90
CA TYR A 96 -5.74 -13.43 13.66
C TYR A 96 -5.85 -13.25 15.19
N GLU A 97 -6.62 -14.12 15.85
CA GLU A 97 -6.61 -14.24 17.31
C GLU A 97 -5.53 -15.28 17.68
N PRO A 98 -4.54 -14.93 18.53
CA PRO A 98 -3.45 -15.81 18.92
C PRO A 98 -3.90 -17.06 19.69
#